data_AF-A0A1I3ZNL9-F1
#
_entry.id   AF-A0A1I3ZNL9-F1
#
_cell.length_a   1.000
_cell.length_b   1.000
_cell.length_c   1.000
_cell.angle_alpha   90.00
_cell.angle_beta   90.00
_cell.angle_gamma   90.00
#
_symmetry.space_group_name_H-M   'P 1'
#
loop_
_entity.id
_entity.type
_entity.pdbx_description
1 polymer ?
#
loop_
_entity_poly.entity_id
_entity_poly.type
_entity_poly.pdbx_seq_one_letter_code
_entity_poly.pdbx_strand_id
1 'polypeptide(L)'
;MDIAAQIGAVKRQVGDRSVVLRRGYVAEPEDVWGACTERERLNSWFLPVSGDLTVGGRYQLEDNAHGEILRCQAPRLLQVTWEFGQAPPSTVEVRLKAVKGGTMFELEHSGLDDEQQWDQFGPGAVGIGWDLVVLGLGVHLAGFKHPEGWESSDEYYKYLAASNEAWRAAYEAAGAQPNVAAAAAERTLAAYTPSR
;
A
#
# COMPACT_ATOMS: atom_id res chain seq x y z
N MET A 1 -1.57 0.43 19.71
CA MET A 1 -0.33 0.39 18.91
C MET A 1 0.38 1.72 18.97
N ASP A 2 1.72 1.73 18.93
CA ASP A 2 2.48 2.97 18.77
C ASP A 2 2.44 3.41 17.30
N ILE A 3 1.55 4.37 16.99
CA ILE A 3 1.33 4.88 15.63
C ILE A 3 2.60 5.55 15.09
N ALA A 4 3.31 6.32 15.92
CA ALA A 4 4.51 7.02 15.48
C ALA A 4 5.60 6.01 15.07
N ALA A 5 5.77 4.93 15.83
CA ALA A 5 6.68 3.85 15.46
C ALA A 5 6.28 3.17 14.15
N GLN A 6 4.99 2.91 13.92
CA GLN A 6 4.54 2.29 12.66
C GLN A 6 4.75 3.20 11.45
N ILE A 7 4.41 4.48 11.56
CA ILE A 7 4.60 5.44 10.47
C ILE A 7 6.10 5.62 10.17
N GLY A 8 6.93 5.70 11.21
CA GLY A 8 8.39 5.81 11.09
C GLY A 8 9.08 4.55 10.56
N ALA A 9 8.43 3.38 10.63
CA ALA A 9 8.95 2.14 10.07
C ALA A 9 8.84 2.06 8.53
N VAL A 10 8.07 2.97 7.91
CA VAL A 10 7.86 3.01 6.46
C VAL A 10 8.59 4.21 5.86
N LYS A 11 9.47 3.95 4.89
CA LYS A 11 10.07 5.00 4.05
C LYS A 11 9.22 5.20 2.81
N ARG A 12 8.79 6.44 2.57
CA ARG A 12 7.92 6.83 1.44
C ARG A 12 8.70 7.69 0.46
N GLN A 13 8.45 7.50 -0.82
CA GLN A 13 8.97 8.32 -1.92
C GLN A 13 7.88 8.50 -2.96
N VAL A 14 7.93 9.65 -3.64
CA VAL A 14 7.02 9.99 -4.73
C VAL A 14 7.89 10.19 -5.97
N GLY A 15 7.58 9.46 -7.03
CA GLY A 15 8.22 9.61 -8.34
C GLY A 15 7.29 10.32 -9.32
N ASP A 16 7.68 10.30 -10.60
CA ASP A 16 6.79 10.75 -11.68
C ASP A 16 5.63 9.75 -11.83
N ARG A 17 4.41 10.19 -11.52
CA ARG A 17 3.18 9.37 -11.49
C ARG A 17 3.36 8.02 -10.79
N SER A 18 4.12 8.03 -9.68
CA SER A 18 4.35 6.83 -8.89
C SER A 18 4.52 7.12 -7.40
N VAL A 19 4.21 6.12 -6.59
CA VAL A 19 4.53 6.09 -5.16
C VAL A 19 5.34 4.84 -4.83
N VAL A 20 6.33 5.00 -3.95
CA VAL A 20 7.17 3.90 -3.47
C VAL A 20 7.18 3.90 -1.96
N LEU A 21 7.02 2.72 -1.36
CA LEU A 21 7.06 2.51 0.07
C LEU A 21 7.90 1.29 0.42
N ARG A 22 8.73 1.45 1.45
CA ARG A 22 9.66 0.42 1.93
C ARG A 22 9.49 0.19 3.41
N ARG A 23 9.41 -1.08 3.81
CA ARG A 23 9.30 -1.50 5.21
C ARG A 23 10.14 -2.75 5.45
N GLY A 24 10.87 -2.76 6.57
CA GLY A 24 11.55 -3.97 7.05
C GLY A 24 10.61 -4.84 7.88
N TYR A 25 10.66 -6.16 7.66
CA TYR A 25 9.98 -7.16 8.47
C TYR A 25 10.98 -8.12 9.11
N VAL A 26 10.73 -8.50 10.36
CA VAL A 26 11.50 -9.54 11.08
C VAL A 26 10.93 -10.91 10.70
N ALA A 27 11.08 -11.26 9.42
CA ALA A 27 10.64 -12.52 8.82
C ALA A 27 11.52 -12.84 7.62
N GLU A 28 11.69 -14.14 7.32
CA GLU A 28 12.47 -14.58 6.16
C GLU A 28 11.74 -14.22 4.85
N PRO A 29 12.47 -14.02 3.73
CA PRO A 29 11.86 -13.62 2.46
C PRO A 29 10.77 -14.57 1.98
N GLU A 30 10.92 -15.86 2.23
CA GLU A 30 9.95 -16.91 1.90
C GLU A 30 8.63 -16.74 2.67
N ASP A 31 8.71 -16.34 3.94
CA ASP A 31 7.52 -16.08 4.77
C ASP A 31 6.78 -14.83 4.31
N VAL A 32 7.52 -13.75 4.01
CA VAL A 32 6.93 -12.52 3.46
C VAL A 32 6.33 -12.79 2.09
N TRP A 33 7.03 -13.55 1.25
CA TRP A 33 6.57 -13.93 -0.08
C TRP A 33 5.25 -14.71 -0.02
N GLY A 34 5.21 -15.79 0.77
CA GLY A 34 3.99 -16.58 0.89
C GLY A 34 2.82 -15.79 1.49
N ALA A 35 3.08 -14.84 2.40
CA ALA A 35 2.03 -13.94 2.90
C ALA A 35 1.45 -13.02 1.83
N CYS A 36 2.21 -12.73 0.76
CA CYS A 36 1.80 -11.89 -0.37
C CYS A 36 1.25 -12.68 -1.56
N THR A 37 1.59 -13.97 -1.72
CA THR A 37 1.29 -14.72 -2.97
C THR A 37 0.47 -15.98 -2.77
N GLU A 38 0.46 -16.60 -1.59
CA GLU A 38 -0.35 -17.79 -1.33
C GLU A 38 -1.76 -17.37 -0.96
N ARG A 39 -2.76 -17.81 -1.73
CA ARG A 39 -4.16 -17.36 -1.62
C ARG A 39 -4.68 -17.47 -0.18
N GLU A 40 -4.48 -18.60 0.46
CA GLU A 40 -4.97 -18.89 1.80
C GLU A 40 -4.35 -17.95 2.84
N ARG A 41 -3.06 -17.62 2.67
CA ARG A 41 -2.35 -16.71 3.57
C ARG A 41 -2.73 -15.27 3.30
N LEU A 42 -2.80 -14.85 2.04
CA LEU A 42 -3.20 -13.50 1.65
C LEU A 42 -4.61 -13.18 2.14
N ASN A 43 -5.57 -14.10 1.93
CA ASN A 43 -6.96 -13.96 2.40
C ASN A 43 -7.12 -13.93 3.93
N SER A 44 -6.07 -14.25 4.69
CA SER A 44 -6.12 -14.24 6.16
C SER A 44 -5.88 -12.87 6.78
N TRP A 45 -5.35 -11.91 6.02
CA TRP A 45 -4.99 -10.56 6.50
C TRP A 45 -5.25 -9.43 5.51
N PHE A 46 -5.35 -9.73 4.21
CA PHE A 46 -5.69 -8.79 3.15
C PHE A 46 -7.11 -9.04 2.63
N LEU A 47 -7.50 -8.32 1.56
CA LEU A 47 -8.76 -8.54 0.87
C LEU A 47 -8.83 -9.94 0.25
N PRO A 48 -10.01 -10.60 0.26
CA PRO A 48 -10.19 -11.86 -0.43
C PRO A 48 -9.81 -11.76 -1.91
N VAL A 49 -8.91 -12.64 -2.34
CA VAL A 49 -8.46 -12.75 -3.74
C VAL A 49 -9.04 -14.00 -4.40
N SER A 50 -9.44 -13.85 -5.66
CA SER A 50 -9.89 -14.93 -6.54
C SER A 50 -9.28 -14.79 -7.94
N GLY A 51 -9.53 -15.78 -8.81
CA GLY A 51 -9.03 -15.81 -10.19
C GLY A 51 -7.93 -16.85 -10.45
N ASP A 52 -7.18 -16.65 -11.53
CA ASP A 52 -6.00 -17.45 -11.88
C ASP A 52 -4.74 -16.71 -11.40
N LEU A 53 -4.09 -17.26 -10.36
CA LEU A 53 -2.94 -16.65 -9.70
C LEU A 53 -1.60 -17.12 -10.28
N THR A 54 -1.57 -17.28 -11.60
CA THR A 54 -0.36 -17.60 -12.37
C THR A 54 -0.02 -16.46 -13.35
N VAL A 55 1.19 -16.45 -13.89
CA VAL A 55 1.61 -15.41 -14.85
C VAL A 55 0.73 -15.44 -16.10
N GLY A 56 0.20 -14.28 -16.49
CA GLY A 56 -0.82 -14.12 -17.54
C GLY A 56 -2.25 -14.38 -17.07
N GLY A 57 -2.44 -14.85 -15.84
CA GLY A 57 -3.74 -15.03 -15.21
C GLY A 57 -4.31 -13.71 -14.67
N ARG A 58 -5.65 -13.64 -14.60
CA ARG A 58 -6.36 -12.50 -14.01
C ARG A 58 -6.76 -12.77 -12.56
N TYR A 59 -6.59 -11.76 -11.71
CA TYR A 59 -6.98 -11.76 -10.32
C TYR A 59 -8.11 -10.75 -10.05
N GLN A 60 -8.88 -10.98 -8.99
CA GLN A 60 -9.89 -10.06 -8.47
C GLN A 60 -9.74 -9.96 -6.95
N LEU A 61 -9.66 -8.73 -6.43
CA LEU A 61 -9.82 -8.42 -5.01
C LEU A 61 -11.28 -8.03 -4.76
N GLU A 62 -11.92 -8.66 -3.78
CA GLU A 62 -13.32 -8.40 -3.45
C GLU A 62 -13.57 -6.92 -3.14
N ASP A 63 -14.60 -6.35 -3.78
CA ASP A 63 -15.03 -4.94 -3.68
C ASP A 63 -13.92 -3.90 -3.90
N ASN A 64 -12.85 -4.27 -4.59
CA ASN A 64 -11.68 -3.42 -4.80
C ASN A 64 -11.18 -3.51 -6.26
N ALA A 65 -9.87 -3.68 -6.44
CA ALA A 65 -9.23 -3.72 -7.75
C ALA A 65 -9.17 -5.13 -8.34
N HIS A 66 -8.91 -5.18 -9.64
CA HIS A 66 -8.59 -6.40 -10.37
C HIS A 66 -7.43 -6.15 -11.34
N GLY A 67 -6.93 -7.19 -11.98
CA GLY A 67 -5.84 -7.04 -12.93
C GLY A 67 -5.27 -8.36 -13.42
N GLU A 68 -4.09 -8.30 -14.02
CA GLU A 68 -3.34 -9.41 -14.58
C GLU A 68 -1.99 -9.56 -13.88
N ILE A 69 -1.55 -10.80 -13.66
CA ILE A 69 -0.21 -11.08 -13.13
C ILE A 69 0.80 -11.04 -14.27
N LEU A 70 1.62 -9.99 -14.29
CA LEU A 70 2.61 -9.76 -15.34
C LEU A 70 3.90 -10.56 -15.09
N ARG A 71 4.36 -10.60 -13.83
CA ARG A 71 5.58 -11.31 -13.43
C ARG A 71 5.42 -11.89 -12.04
N CYS A 72 5.93 -13.10 -11.84
CA CYS A 72 5.98 -13.75 -10.54
C CYS A 72 7.29 -14.56 -10.44
N GLN A 73 8.29 -14.02 -9.74
CA GLN A 73 9.62 -14.61 -9.58
C GLN A 73 9.89 -14.78 -8.08
N ALA A 74 9.51 -15.94 -7.54
CA ALA A 74 9.64 -16.22 -6.12
C ALA A 74 11.12 -16.28 -5.66
N PRO A 75 11.44 -15.82 -4.43
CA PRO A 75 10.61 -15.06 -3.51
C PRO A 75 10.89 -13.54 -3.62
N ARG A 76 11.13 -12.99 -4.83
CA ARG A 76 11.76 -11.67 -5.00
C ARG A 76 10.91 -10.62 -5.69
N LEU A 77 10.05 -11.01 -6.63
CA LEU A 77 9.37 -10.05 -7.51
C LEU A 77 7.98 -10.51 -7.89
N LEU A 78 6.97 -9.73 -7.52
CA LEU A 78 5.61 -9.82 -8.06
C LEU A 78 5.29 -8.51 -8.78
N GLN A 79 4.78 -8.60 -10.01
CA GLN A 79 4.32 -7.45 -10.77
C GLN A 79 2.93 -7.74 -11.33
N VAL A 80 1.99 -6.82 -11.12
CA VAL A 80 0.59 -6.94 -11.55
C VAL A 80 0.09 -5.64 -12.15
N THR A 81 -0.86 -5.71 -13.07
CA THR A 81 -1.67 -4.52 -13.42
C THR A 81 -2.66 -4.22 -12.29
N TRP A 82 -3.09 -2.98 -12.17
CA TRP A 82 -4.07 -2.55 -11.18
C TRP A 82 -5.16 -1.72 -11.87
N GLU A 83 -6.36 -2.29 -11.94
CA GLU A 83 -7.56 -1.72 -12.55
C GLU A 83 -8.59 -1.45 -11.44
N PHE A 84 -8.89 -0.16 -11.20
CA PHE A 84 -9.80 0.27 -10.15
C PHE A 84 -10.71 1.40 -10.62
N GLY A 85 -12.02 1.22 -10.50
CA GLY A 85 -13.01 2.19 -10.92
C GLY A 85 -12.90 2.53 -12.41
N GLN A 86 -12.86 3.82 -12.73
CA GLN A 86 -12.72 4.34 -14.10
C GLN A 86 -11.31 4.87 -14.39
N ALA A 87 -10.37 4.73 -13.45
CA ALA A 87 -9.00 5.20 -13.63
C ALA A 87 -8.28 4.37 -14.70
N PRO A 88 -7.31 4.95 -15.44
CA PRO A 88 -6.43 4.19 -16.32
C PRO A 88 -5.74 3.04 -15.57
N PRO A 89 -5.49 1.88 -16.23
CA PRO A 89 -4.74 0.80 -15.63
C PRO A 89 -3.34 1.25 -15.21
N SER A 90 -2.95 0.87 -14.00
CA SER A 90 -1.65 1.16 -13.40
C SER A 90 -0.89 -0.13 -13.14
N THR A 91 0.32 -0.05 -12.59
CA THR A 91 1.16 -1.23 -12.28
C THR A 91 1.60 -1.20 -10.83
N VAL A 92 1.46 -2.34 -10.15
CA VAL A 92 1.98 -2.56 -8.81
C VAL A 92 3.10 -3.58 -8.88
N GLU A 93 4.26 -3.22 -8.35
CA GLU A 93 5.42 -4.09 -8.25
C GLU A 93 5.88 -4.22 -6.80
N VAL A 94 5.98 -5.46 -6.33
CA VAL A 94 6.52 -5.82 -5.01
C VAL A 94 7.88 -6.46 -5.19
N ARG A 95 8.89 -5.92 -4.51
CA ARG A 95 10.27 -6.42 -4.48
C ARG A 95 10.65 -6.82 -3.06
N LEU A 96 11.17 -8.03 -2.89
CA LEU A 96 11.70 -8.51 -1.61
C LEU A 96 13.21 -8.66 -1.67
N LYS A 97 13.89 -8.18 -0.64
CA LYS A 97 15.33 -8.31 -0.47
C LYS A 97 15.67 -8.79 0.93
N ALA A 98 16.37 -9.92 1.02
CA ALA A 98 16.96 -10.37 2.28
C ALA A 98 17.91 -9.31 2.84
N VAL A 99 17.77 -9.01 4.13
CA VAL A 99 18.64 -8.09 4.88
C VAL A 99 19.02 -8.74 6.20
N LYS A 100 20.02 -8.17 6.89
CA LYS A 100 20.39 -8.67 8.22
C LYS A 100 19.18 -8.55 9.17
N GLY A 101 18.70 -9.68 9.68
CA GLY A 101 17.58 -9.72 10.63
C GLY A 101 16.18 -9.76 10.01
N GLY A 102 16.06 -9.98 8.69
CA GLY A 102 14.78 -10.24 8.04
C GLY A 102 14.72 -9.79 6.58
N THR A 103 13.59 -9.20 6.18
CA THR A 103 13.31 -8.87 4.78
C THR A 103 12.97 -7.41 4.61
N MET A 104 13.58 -6.76 3.61
CA MET A 104 13.13 -5.47 3.11
C MET A 104 12.07 -5.70 2.05
N PHE A 105 10.84 -5.26 2.36
CA PHE A 105 9.73 -5.20 1.42
C PHE A 105 9.70 -3.82 0.78
N GLU A 106 9.61 -3.78 -0.54
CA GLU A 106 9.41 -2.56 -1.32
C GLU A 106 8.18 -2.75 -2.21
N LEU A 107 7.28 -1.79 -2.20
CA LEU A 107 6.17 -1.71 -3.14
C LEU A 107 6.26 -0.41 -3.92
N GLU A 108 6.10 -0.51 -5.23
CA GLU A 108 5.97 0.60 -6.15
C GLU A 108 4.61 0.51 -6.84
N HIS A 109 3.85 1.61 -6.82
CA HIS A 109 2.62 1.76 -7.60
C HIS A 109 2.86 2.88 -8.61
N SER A 110 2.95 2.53 -9.89
CA SER A 110 3.34 3.42 -10.99
C SER A 110 2.29 3.44 -12.10
N GLY A 111 2.36 4.44 -12.99
CA GLY A 111 1.35 4.63 -14.05
C GLY A 111 0.07 5.24 -13.48
N LEU A 112 0.21 6.11 -12.47
CA LEU A 112 -0.90 6.85 -11.85
C LEU A 112 -1.29 8.04 -12.74
N ASP A 113 -1.73 7.73 -13.96
CA ASP A 113 -1.90 8.69 -15.06
C ASP A 113 -3.26 9.40 -15.08
N ASP A 114 -4.10 9.19 -14.07
CA ASP A 114 -5.30 10.00 -13.86
C ASP A 114 -4.89 11.40 -13.34
N GLU A 115 -4.70 12.33 -14.28
CA GLU A 115 -4.26 13.69 -13.97
C GLU A 115 -5.20 14.39 -12.99
N GLN A 116 -6.51 14.20 -13.15
CA GLN A 116 -7.51 14.83 -12.29
C GLN A 116 -7.38 14.31 -10.85
N GLN A 117 -7.29 12.99 -10.68
CA GLN A 117 -7.11 12.39 -9.35
C GLN A 117 -5.79 12.78 -8.73
N TRP A 118 -4.70 12.79 -9.49
CA TRP A 118 -3.38 13.15 -8.97
C TRP A 118 -3.30 14.62 -8.57
N ASP A 119 -3.82 15.53 -9.39
CA ASP A 119 -3.79 16.97 -9.08
C ASP A 119 -4.69 17.30 -7.88
N GLN A 120 -5.80 16.56 -7.74
CA GLN A 120 -6.72 16.74 -6.63
C GLN A 120 -6.20 16.12 -5.33
N PHE A 121 -5.80 14.85 -5.34
CA PHE A 121 -5.55 14.07 -4.12
C PHE A 121 -4.06 13.75 -3.90
N GLY A 122 -3.23 13.91 -4.93
CA GLY A 122 -1.80 13.66 -4.87
C GLY A 122 -1.46 12.20 -4.51
N PRO A 123 -0.24 11.94 -4.03
CA PRO A 123 0.23 10.58 -3.76
C PRO A 123 -0.50 9.90 -2.58
N GLY A 124 -1.11 10.68 -1.69
CA GLY A 124 -1.88 10.15 -0.57
C GLY A 124 -3.12 9.34 -1.00
N ALA A 125 -3.66 9.61 -2.20
CA ALA A 125 -4.85 8.94 -2.73
C ALA A 125 -4.72 7.42 -2.70
N VAL A 126 -3.57 6.91 -3.17
CA VAL A 126 -3.22 5.48 -3.13
C VAL A 126 -2.29 5.13 -1.97
N GLY A 127 -1.45 6.08 -1.54
CA GLY A 127 -0.40 5.86 -0.55
C GLY A 127 -0.92 5.47 0.82
N ILE A 128 -2.02 6.06 1.29
CA ILE A 128 -2.60 5.73 2.60
C ILE A 128 -3.13 4.29 2.60
N GLY A 129 -3.81 3.87 1.53
CA GLY A 129 -4.24 2.48 1.34
C GLY A 129 -3.06 1.51 1.43
N TRP A 130 -1.96 1.81 0.74
CA TRP A 130 -0.76 0.96 0.83
C TRP A 130 -0.10 0.97 2.21
N ASP A 131 -0.13 2.09 2.93
CA ASP A 131 0.32 2.16 4.32
C ASP A 131 -0.50 1.23 5.24
N LEU A 132 -1.81 1.11 5.01
CA LEU A 132 -2.65 0.14 5.73
C LEU A 132 -2.28 -1.30 5.37
N VAL A 133 -1.99 -1.58 4.09
CA VAL A 133 -1.58 -2.91 3.65
C VAL A 133 -0.24 -3.33 4.28
N VAL A 134 0.78 -2.47 4.27
CA VAL A 134 2.07 -2.81 4.90
C VAL A 134 1.98 -2.85 6.42
N LEU A 135 1.00 -2.18 7.03
CA LEU A 135 0.67 -2.37 8.44
C LEU A 135 0.07 -3.74 8.70
N GLY A 136 -0.97 -4.12 7.94
CA GLY A 136 -1.63 -5.42 8.05
C GLY A 136 -0.66 -6.58 7.84
N LEU A 137 0.24 -6.48 6.86
CA LEU A 137 1.28 -7.48 6.62
C LEU A 137 2.21 -7.65 7.84
N GLY A 138 2.62 -6.53 8.45
CA GLY A 138 3.44 -6.57 9.67
C GLY A 138 2.74 -7.22 10.86
N VAL A 139 1.45 -6.95 11.03
CA VAL A 139 0.60 -7.56 12.07
C VAL A 139 0.46 -9.06 11.83
N HIS A 140 0.19 -9.46 10.59
CA HIS A 140 0.07 -10.87 10.19
C HIS A 140 1.38 -11.65 10.42
N LEU A 141 2.51 -11.12 9.95
CA LEU A 141 3.82 -11.78 10.11
C LEU A 141 4.24 -11.92 11.58
N ALA A 142 3.77 -11.03 12.44
CA ALA A 142 3.98 -11.12 13.88
C ALA A 142 3.03 -12.12 14.58
N GLY A 143 2.15 -12.80 13.83
CA GLY A 143 1.19 -13.78 14.35
C GLY A 143 -0.03 -13.15 15.02
N PHE A 144 -0.28 -11.86 14.79
CA PHE A 144 -1.39 -11.12 15.38
C PHE A 144 -2.48 -10.82 14.33
N LYS A 145 -3.61 -10.29 14.82
CA LYS A 145 -4.68 -9.72 14.00
C LYS A 145 -5.07 -8.37 14.60
N HIS A 146 -5.58 -7.47 13.77
CA HIS A 146 -6.25 -6.29 14.28
C HIS A 146 -7.48 -6.71 15.10
N PRO A 147 -7.81 -5.98 16.17
CA PRO A 147 -9.04 -6.24 16.92
C PRO A 147 -10.25 -6.01 16.01
N GLU A 148 -11.34 -6.73 16.26
CA GLU A 148 -12.60 -6.53 15.55
C GLU A 148 -13.06 -5.06 15.68
N GLY A 149 -13.46 -4.45 14.55
CA GLY A 149 -13.88 -3.05 14.50
C GLY A 149 -12.75 -2.03 14.60
N TRP A 150 -11.48 -2.44 14.42
CA TRP A 150 -10.34 -1.53 14.42
C TRP A 150 -10.52 -0.38 13.41
N GLU A 151 -11.06 -0.66 12.23
CA GLU A 151 -11.31 0.28 11.14
C GLU A 151 -12.32 1.39 11.49
N SER A 152 -13.04 1.24 12.61
CA SER A 152 -13.97 2.25 13.13
C SER A 152 -13.47 2.93 14.41
N SER A 153 -12.24 2.61 14.85
CA SER A 153 -11.66 3.12 16.10
C SER A 153 -10.96 4.46 15.93
N ASP A 154 -10.86 5.24 17.02
CA ASP A 154 -10.02 6.46 17.07
C ASP A 154 -8.55 6.18 16.71
N GLU A 155 -8.06 4.97 16.99
CA GLU A 155 -6.69 4.56 16.67
C GLU A 155 -6.47 4.48 15.15
N TYR A 156 -7.42 3.89 14.42
CA TYR A 156 -7.38 3.83 12.96
C TYR A 156 -7.39 5.23 12.34
N TYR A 157 -8.28 6.12 12.79
CA TYR A 157 -8.33 7.49 12.29
C TYR A 157 -7.05 8.30 12.61
N LYS A 158 -6.44 8.08 13.78
CA LYS A 158 -5.13 8.67 14.10
C LYS A 158 -4.03 8.13 13.18
N TYR A 159 -4.08 6.84 12.82
CA TYR A 159 -3.14 6.26 11.85
C TYR A 159 -3.31 6.88 10.45
N LEU A 160 -4.55 7.00 9.97
CA LEU A 160 -4.85 7.65 8.69
C LEU A 160 -4.31 9.09 8.63
N ALA A 161 -4.56 9.88 9.68
CA ALA A 161 -4.05 11.25 9.75
C ALA A 161 -2.52 11.31 9.72
N ALA A 162 -1.84 10.42 10.44
CA ALA A 162 -0.37 10.38 10.47
C ALA A 162 0.23 9.86 9.15
N SER A 163 -0.41 8.90 8.49
CA SER A 163 -0.05 8.43 7.15
C SER A 163 -0.22 9.53 6.10
N ASN A 164 -1.35 10.24 6.13
CA ASN A 164 -1.62 11.36 5.24
C ASN A 164 -0.55 12.46 5.37
N GLU A 165 -0.18 12.81 6.60
CA GLU A 165 0.89 13.77 6.87
C GLU A 165 2.25 13.28 6.34
N ALA A 166 2.55 11.99 6.48
CA ALA A 166 3.78 11.41 5.95
C ALA A 166 3.82 11.43 4.40
N TRP A 167 2.68 11.22 3.74
CA TRP A 167 2.57 11.35 2.27
C TRP A 167 2.63 12.80 1.80
N ARG A 168 2.07 13.75 2.55
CA ARG A 168 2.25 15.19 2.31
C ARG A 168 3.74 15.54 2.30
N ALA A 169 4.47 15.14 3.34
CA ALA A 169 5.90 15.39 3.45
C ALA A 169 6.70 14.72 2.31
N ALA A 170 6.34 13.50 1.92
CA ALA A 170 6.97 12.82 0.78
C ALA A 170 6.70 13.54 -0.56
N TYR A 171 5.51 14.14 -0.72
CA TYR A 171 5.16 14.89 -1.90
C TYR A 171 5.94 16.22 -2.01
N GLU A 172 6.07 16.93 -0.88
CA GLU A 172 6.91 18.14 -0.79
C GLU A 172 8.38 17.80 -1.08
N ALA A 173 8.89 16.69 -0.55
CA ALA A 173 10.26 16.22 -0.82
C ALA A 173 10.50 15.85 -2.29
N ALA A 174 9.45 15.48 -3.03
CA ALA A 174 9.50 15.24 -4.47
C ALA A 174 9.37 16.52 -5.31
N GLY A 175 9.23 17.69 -4.67
CA GLY A 175 9.23 19.00 -5.32
C GLY A 175 7.86 19.67 -5.46
N ALA A 176 6.79 19.09 -4.91
CA ALA A 176 5.50 19.77 -4.86
C ALA A 176 5.59 21.04 -4.00
N GLN A 177 4.90 22.10 -4.42
CA GLN A 177 4.80 23.31 -3.59
C GLN A 177 4.07 22.99 -2.27
N PRO A 178 4.51 23.53 -1.12
CA PRO A 178 3.91 23.20 0.18
C PRO A 178 2.39 23.42 0.26
N ASN A 179 1.87 24.47 -0.38
CA ASN A 179 0.43 24.73 -0.45
C ASN A 179 -0.33 23.70 -1.30
N VAL A 180 0.27 23.21 -2.38
CA VAL A 180 -0.30 22.16 -3.23
C VAL A 180 -0.35 20.84 -2.47
N ALA A 181 0.76 20.45 -1.82
CA ALA A 181 0.83 19.24 -1.03
C ALA A 181 -0.15 19.26 0.15
N ALA A 182 -0.26 20.39 0.87
CA ALA A 182 -1.21 20.56 1.95
C ALA A 182 -2.67 20.45 1.48
N ALA A 183 -3.03 21.11 0.38
CA ALA A 183 -4.40 21.07 -0.14
C ALA A 183 -4.78 19.66 -0.65
N ALA A 184 -3.84 18.93 -1.26
CA ALA A 184 -4.03 17.54 -1.65
C ALA A 184 -4.23 16.63 -0.43
N ALA A 185 -3.39 16.79 0.60
CA ALA A 185 -3.48 16.03 1.84
C ALA A 185 -4.81 16.27 2.59
N GLU A 186 -5.33 17.50 2.59
CA GLU A 186 -6.63 17.81 3.19
C GLU A 186 -7.77 17.06 2.49
N ARG A 187 -7.83 17.14 1.15
CA ARG A 187 -8.85 16.46 0.35
C ARG A 187 -8.76 14.94 0.48
N THR A 188 -7.54 14.41 0.48
CA THR A 188 -7.29 12.97 0.65
C THR A 188 -7.73 12.50 2.02
N LEU A 189 -7.37 13.19 3.10
CA LEU A 189 -7.80 12.78 4.43
C LEU A 189 -9.32 12.81 4.55
N ALA A 190 -9.99 13.85 4.04
CA ALA A 190 -11.45 13.94 4.03
C ALA A 190 -12.10 12.76 3.28
N ALA A 191 -11.51 12.31 2.16
CA ALA A 191 -11.99 11.14 1.42
C ALA A 191 -11.82 9.83 2.18
N TYR A 192 -10.75 9.68 2.97
CA TYR A 192 -10.51 8.52 3.84
C TYR A 192 -11.31 8.55 5.15
N THR A 193 -11.86 9.72 5.54
CA THR A 193 -12.62 9.90 6.79
C THR A 193 -13.97 10.59 6.58
N PRO A 194 -14.87 10.08 5.71
CA PRO A 194 -16.04 10.83 5.22
C PRO A 194 -17.21 10.96 6.22
N SER A 195 -17.18 10.36 7.41
CA SER A 195 -18.36 10.25 8.28
C SER A 195 -18.09 10.42 9.78
N ARG A 196 -17.38 11.48 10.17
CA ARG A 196 -17.30 11.88 11.59
C ARG A 196 -18.24 13.02 11.91
#